data_AF-A0ABD3MUC7-F1
#
_entry.id   AF-A0ABD3MUC7-F1
#
_cell.length_a   1.000
_cell.length_b   1.000
_cell.length_c   1.000
_cell.angle_alpha   90.00
_cell.angle_beta   90.00
_cell.angle_gamma   90.00
#
_symmetry.space_group_name_H-M   'P 1'
#
loop_
_entity.id
_entity.type
_entity.pdbx_description
1 polymer ?
#
loop_
_entity_poly.entity_id
_entity_poly.type
_entity_poly.pdbx_seq_one_letter_code
_entity_poly.pdbx_strand_id
1 'polypeptide(L)'
;MQDSEFCADAGMNPETMVDELGAVLSKYEVPMGLMNKLMMLSEFEALEFIIDDSGSMQCATDSNDPVTRKPMSRWKEAQLRLKEMIEILAYVPFNQIVVEFLNRRDQIILTRQGRAPALFIQDANSKIDASLRSGTGGDHPRVENSKRQGKSIARYFFGDGTPNGGVRAQKEIINILRHRQDPAGNPMTFISCTNEDDQVEWMKDAEELCPYCSESDDFKDEGLEVMRDQGVALPYTKGFHLICTLVAAMNPDDLDAMDESVPFTKTTLDNLLGIQHPEESYRYYFDCFVQAQRARKVEGPSDQLKKNVQWNYNDFLRAPMAKDIPQVQQVKQQLMNM
;
A
#
# COMPACT_ATOMS: atom_id res chain seq x y z
N MET A 1 19.15 1.38 9.84
CA MET A 1 19.27 -0.04 10.25
C MET A 1 20.59 -0.39 10.93
N GLN A 2 21.69 0.34 10.72
CA GLN A 2 22.91 0.19 11.53
C GLN A 2 22.89 0.99 12.84
N ASP A 3 21.78 1.68 13.14
CA ASP A 3 21.61 2.33 14.43
C ASP A 3 21.53 1.28 15.53
N SER A 4 22.54 1.28 16.39
CA SER A 4 22.61 0.42 17.57
C SER A 4 21.41 0.62 18.50
N GLU A 5 20.80 1.81 18.49
CA GLU A 5 19.61 2.12 19.29
C GLU A 5 18.39 1.33 18.84
N PHE A 6 18.12 1.23 17.53
CA PHE A 6 16.98 0.43 17.03
C PHE A 6 17.14 -1.05 17.35
N CYS A 7 18.35 -1.59 17.16
CA CYS A 7 18.61 -3.00 17.44
C CYS A 7 18.39 -3.30 18.92
N ALA A 8 18.86 -2.40 19.80
CA ALA A 8 18.64 -2.50 21.24
C ALA A 8 17.14 -2.40 21.60
N ASP A 9 16.39 -1.48 21.00
CA ASP A 9 14.94 -1.32 21.20
C ASP A 9 14.12 -2.51 20.68
N ALA A 10 14.64 -3.20 19.67
CA ALA A 10 14.09 -4.45 19.19
C ALA A 10 14.56 -5.68 20.00
N GLY A 11 15.37 -5.50 21.06
CA GLY A 11 15.88 -6.59 21.88
C GLY A 11 16.83 -7.53 21.14
N MET A 12 17.50 -7.05 20.10
CA MET A 12 18.41 -7.83 19.27
C MET A 12 19.79 -7.17 19.16
N ASN A 13 20.81 -7.98 18.92
CA ASN A 13 22.07 -7.41 18.45
C ASN A 13 21.95 -7.08 16.93
N PRO A 14 22.76 -6.14 16.40
CA PRO A 14 22.66 -5.72 15.01
C PRO A 14 22.88 -6.85 13.98
N GLU A 15 23.76 -7.81 14.26
CA GLU A 15 24.06 -8.92 13.34
C GLU A 15 22.84 -9.83 13.16
N THR A 16 22.20 -10.24 14.27
CA THR A 16 21.00 -11.07 14.24
C THR A 16 19.81 -10.34 13.60
N MET A 17 19.68 -9.02 13.83
CA MET A 17 18.65 -8.22 13.18
C MET A 17 18.80 -8.22 11.66
N VAL A 18 20.03 -8.07 11.15
CA VAL A 18 20.30 -8.09 9.71
C VAL A 18 20.00 -9.46 9.10
N ASP A 19 20.39 -10.55 9.78
CA ASP A 19 20.15 -11.91 9.29
C ASP A 19 18.64 -12.25 9.26
N GLU A 20 17.91 -11.95 10.34
CA GLU A 20 16.47 -12.23 10.41
C GLU A 20 15.66 -11.34 9.46
N LEU A 21 16.00 -10.06 9.35
CA LEU A 21 15.40 -9.17 8.34
C LEU A 21 15.70 -9.71 6.94
N GLY A 22 16.94 -10.10 6.65
CA GLY A 22 17.32 -10.71 5.38
C GLY A 22 16.49 -11.96 5.04
N ALA A 23 16.19 -12.80 6.03
CA ALA A 23 15.33 -13.97 5.86
C ALA A 23 13.89 -13.58 5.51
N VAL A 24 13.32 -12.57 6.18
CA VAL A 24 11.96 -12.09 5.91
C VAL A 24 11.87 -11.38 4.55
N LEU A 25 12.85 -10.55 4.21
CA LEU A 25 12.92 -9.91 2.90
C LEU A 25 13.06 -10.96 1.79
N SER A 26 13.85 -12.01 2.01
CA SER A 26 13.97 -13.12 1.06
C SER A 26 12.66 -13.92 0.94
N LYS A 27 11.96 -14.16 2.05
CA LYS A 27 10.66 -14.85 2.07
C LYS A 27 9.63 -14.17 1.16
N TYR A 28 9.60 -12.84 1.17
CA TYR A 28 8.67 -12.04 0.37
C TYR A 28 9.28 -11.52 -0.94
N GLU A 29 10.56 -11.79 -1.20
CA GLU A 29 11.30 -11.25 -2.36
C GLU A 29 11.25 -9.70 -2.42
N VAL A 30 11.42 -9.05 -1.27
CA VAL A 30 11.41 -7.58 -1.16
C VAL A 30 12.67 -7.00 -1.81
N PRO A 31 12.53 -6.08 -2.79
CA PRO A 31 13.67 -5.36 -3.34
C PRO A 31 14.39 -4.51 -2.28
N MET A 32 15.71 -4.53 -2.28
CA MET A 32 16.52 -3.84 -1.26
C MET A 32 16.30 -2.33 -1.24
N GLY A 33 15.99 -1.74 -2.39
CA GLY A 33 15.72 -0.31 -2.52
C GLY A 33 14.49 0.16 -1.73
N LEU A 34 13.49 -0.71 -1.57
CA LEU A 34 12.26 -0.42 -0.84
C LEU A 34 12.45 -0.37 0.68
N MET A 35 13.52 -0.96 1.22
CA MET A 35 13.78 -0.94 2.66
C MET A 35 13.91 0.47 3.24
N ASN A 36 14.52 1.38 2.47
CA ASN A 36 14.69 2.77 2.92
C ASN A 36 13.35 3.48 3.06
N LYS A 37 12.34 3.07 2.28
CA LYS A 37 10.99 3.64 2.35
C LYS A 37 10.27 3.22 3.63
N LEU A 38 10.50 1.99 4.12
CA LEU A 38 9.92 1.53 5.38
C LEU A 38 10.32 2.38 6.59
N MET A 39 11.49 3.02 6.55
CA MET A 39 11.97 3.85 7.66
C MET A 39 11.04 5.05 7.94
N MET A 40 10.29 5.52 6.94
CA MET A 40 9.33 6.62 7.10
C MET A 40 8.21 6.29 8.08
N LEU A 41 7.89 5.01 8.26
CA LEU A 41 6.87 4.55 9.22
C LEU A 41 7.21 4.93 10.67
N SER A 42 8.51 5.16 10.96
CA SER A 42 8.97 5.58 12.27
C SER A 42 8.67 7.05 12.61
N GLU A 43 8.36 7.88 11.59
CA GLU A 43 8.05 9.29 11.75
C GLU A 43 6.63 9.51 12.33
N PHE A 44 5.76 8.52 12.19
CA PHE A 44 4.38 8.58 12.68
C PHE A 44 4.29 8.18 14.15
N GLU A 45 3.45 8.88 14.90
CA GLU A 45 3.15 8.52 16.30
C GLU A 45 2.41 7.18 16.40
N ALA A 46 1.62 6.84 15.38
CA ALA A 46 0.92 5.56 15.31
C ALA A 46 0.70 5.11 13.86
N LEU A 47 0.72 3.80 13.67
CA LEU A 47 0.18 3.12 12.50
C LEU A 47 -1.19 2.55 12.87
N GLU A 48 -2.26 3.04 12.26
CA GLU A 48 -3.64 2.75 12.63
C GLU A 48 -4.32 1.90 11.55
N PHE A 49 -4.62 0.66 11.88
CA PHE A 49 -5.30 -0.32 11.04
C PHE A 49 -6.78 -0.33 11.41
N ILE A 50 -7.62 0.17 10.52
CA ILE A 50 -9.07 0.25 10.69
C ILE A 50 -9.67 -0.89 9.89
N ILE A 51 -10.28 -1.85 10.58
CA ILE A 51 -10.84 -3.05 9.96
C ILE A 51 -12.36 -2.91 9.89
N ASP A 52 -12.93 -2.97 8.69
CA ASP A 52 -14.35 -3.19 8.54
C ASP A 52 -14.72 -4.57 9.09
N ASP A 53 -15.64 -4.58 10.04
CA ASP A 53 -16.19 -5.76 10.67
C ASP A 53 -17.71 -5.86 10.46
N SER A 54 -18.20 -5.31 9.35
CA SER A 54 -19.57 -5.44 8.85
C SER A 54 -19.92 -6.87 8.44
N GLY A 55 -21.22 -7.15 8.29
CA GLY A 55 -21.70 -8.48 7.87
C GLY A 55 -21.20 -8.92 6.49
N SER A 56 -20.96 -7.99 5.56
CA SER A 56 -20.49 -8.27 4.20
C SER A 56 -19.08 -8.85 4.17
N MET A 57 -18.27 -8.60 5.20
CA MET A 57 -16.94 -9.20 5.34
C MET A 57 -16.98 -10.74 5.48
N GLN A 58 -18.15 -11.36 5.70
CA GLN A 58 -18.32 -12.82 5.66
C GLN A 58 -18.48 -13.38 4.23
N CYS A 59 -18.69 -12.54 3.23
CA CYS A 59 -18.76 -12.94 1.83
C CYS A 59 -17.42 -13.56 1.38
N ALA A 60 -17.49 -14.37 0.33
CA ALA A 60 -16.29 -14.93 -0.27
C ALA A 60 -15.48 -13.83 -0.98
N THR A 61 -14.17 -14.02 -1.02
CA THR A 61 -13.24 -13.31 -1.90
C THR A 61 -12.73 -14.30 -2.96
N ASP A 62 -12.05 -13.80 -4.00
CA ASP A 62 -11.38 -14.62 -5.01
C ASP A 62 -10.04 -15.19 -4.48
N SER A 63 -9.53 -14.62 -3.39
CA SER A 63 -8.35 -15.07 -2.67
C SER A 63 -8.56 -16.44 -2.00
N ASN A 64 -7.57 -17.33 -2.14
CA ASN A 64 -7.60 -18.68 -1.57
C ASN A 64 -6.76 -18.78 -0.29
N ASP A 65 -7.28 -19.46 0.72
CA ASP A 65 -6.54 -19.72 1.96
C ASP A 65 -5.29 -20.55 1.64
N PRO A 66 -4.09 -20.11 2.06
CA PRO A 66 -2.84 -20.75 1.66
C PRO A 66 -2.69 -22.17 2.20
N VAL A 67 -3.40 -22.51 3.29
CA VAL A 67 -3.39 -23.82 3.92
C VAL A 67 -4.44 -24.73 3.29
N THR A 68 -5.69 -24.27 3.20
CA THR A 68 -6.82 -25.11 2.75
C THR A 68 -7.02 -25.10 1.24
N ARG A 69 -6.45 -24.13 0.53
CA ARG A 69 -6.60 -23.88 -0.92
C ARG A 69 -8.04 -23.66 -1.36
N LYS A 70 -8.90 -23.23 -0.43
CA LYS A 70 -10.30 -22.88 -0.70
C LYS A 70 -10.48 -21.37 -0.67
N PRO A 71 -11.51 -20.84 -1.35
CA PRO A 71 -11.88 -19.43 -1.24
C PRO A 71 -12.06 -19.06 0.23
N MET A 72 -11.44 -17.96 0.64
CA MET A 72 -11.60 -17.44 2.00
C MET A 72 -12.73 -16.42 2.05
N SER A 73 -13.13 -16.03 3.26
CA SER A 73 -13.98 -14.85 3.42
C SER A 73 -13.13 -13.58 3.39
N ARG A 74 -13.72 -12.45 3.03
CA ARG A 74 -13.09 -11.12 3.06
C ARG A 74 -12.51 -10.79 4.45
N TRP A 75 -13.19 -11.21 5.51
CA TRP A 75 -12.72 -11.14 6.89
C TRP A 75 -11.44 -11.94 7.14
N LYS A 76 -11.35 -13.14 6.57
CA LYS A 76 -10.17 -13.98 6.67
C LYS A 76 -9.01 -13.41 5.85
N GLU A 77 -9.31 -12.79 4.71
CA GLU A 77 -8.34 -12.09 3.88
C GLU A 77 -7.73 -10.90 4.62
N ALA A 78 -8.57 -10.01 5.16
CA ALA A 78 -8.14 -8.89 5.98
C ALA A 78 -7.26 -9.35 7.16
N GLN A 79 -7.65 -10.45 7.82
CA GLN A 79 -6.82 -11.06 8.86
C GLN A 79 -5.43 -11.49 8.35
N LEU A 80 -5.37 -12.21 7.22
CA LEU A 80 -4.11 -12.71 6.68
C LEU A 80 -3.21 -11.57 6.23
N ARG A 81 -3.74 -10.61 5.47
CA ARG A 81 -3.01 -9.42 4.99
C ARG A 81 -2.48 -8.58 6.15
N LEU A 82 -3.30 -8.33 7.18
CA LEU A 82 -2.85 -7.63 8.39
C LEU A 82 -1.67 -8.36 9.03
N LYS A 83 -1.70 -9.69 9.14
CA LYS A 83 -0.60 -10.47 9.72
C LYS A 83 0.67 -10.41 8.87
N GLU A 84 0.55 -10.44 7.54
CA GLU A 84 1.70 -10.25 6.64
C GLU A 84 2.35 -8.87 6.84
N MET A 85 1.53 -7.82 6.96
CA MET A 85 2.02 -6.46 7.25
C MET A 85 2.70 -6.39 8.62
N ILE A 86 2.11 -6.99 9.66
CA ILE A 86 2.70 -7.07 11.01
C ILE A 86 4.04 -7.80 11.00
N GLU A 87 4.21 -8.84 10.17
CA GLU A 87 5.47 -9.56 10.03
C GLU A 87 6.59 -8.67 9.48
N ILE A 88 6.30 -7.82 8.48
CA ILE A 88 7.26 -6.81 7.99
C ILE A 88 7.52 -5.74 9.05
N LEU A 89 6.46 -5.17 9.63
CA LEU A 89 6.56 -4.13 10.67
C LEU A 89 7.32 -4.61 11.90
N ALA A 90 7.38 -5.92 12.15
CA ALA A 90 8.17 -6.49 13.22
C ALA A 90 9.68 -6.23 13.08
N TYR A 91 10.17 -5.84 11.91
CA TYR A 91 11.60 -5.53 11.69
C TYR A 91 11.86 -4.05 11.38
N VAL A 92 10.83 -3.21 11.46
CA VAL A 92 10.91 -1.77 11.20
C VAL A 92 10.71 -1.00 12.51
N PRO A 93 11.39 0.15 12.71
CA PRO A 93 11.09 1.02 13.84
C PRO A 93 9.66 1.59 13.70
N PHE A 94 8.89 1.50 14.78
CA PHE A 94 7.58 2.13 14.91
C PHE A 94 7.32 2.50 16.37
N ASN A 95 6.52 3.53 16.59
CA ASN A 95 6.13 3.95 17.94
C ASN A 95 5.02 3.06 18.51
N GLN A 96 3.90 2.97 17.79
CA GLN A 96 2.75 2.18 18.17
C GLN A 96 2.01 1.69 16.93
N ILE A 97 1.50 0.45 16.99
CA ILE A 97 0.50 -0.06 16.04
C ILE A 97 -0.82 -0.19 16.77
N VAL A 98 -1.88 0.29 16.14
CA VAL A 98 -3.24 0.26 16.67
C VAL A 98 -4.12 -0.47 15.66
N VAL A 99 -4.84 -1.49 16.09
CA VAL A 99 -5.88 -2.14 15.29
C VAL A 99 -7.24 -1.80 15.90
N GLU A 100 -8.08 -1.15 15.11
CA GLU A 100 -9.44 -0.72 15.45
C GLU A 100 -10.44 -1.40 14.51
N PHE A 101 -11.70 -1.44 14.93
CA PHE A 101 -12.79 -2.03 14.17
C PHE A 101 -13.93 -1.01 14.02
N LEU A 102 -14.57 -0.95 12.85
CA LEU A 102 -15.56 0.09 12.55
C LEU A 102 -16.82 0.02 13.43
N ASN A 103 -17.27 -1.18 13.77
CA ASN A 103 -18.58 -1.39 14.39
C ASN A 103 -18.49 -1.74 15.89
N ARG A 104 -17.28 -1.83 16.47
CA ARG A 104 -17.06 -2.14 17.90
C ARG A 104 -15.97 -1.29 18.55
N ARG A 105 -15.90 -1.31 19.89
CA ARG A 105 -14.93 -0.53 20.70
C ARG A 105 -13.61 -1.26 20.94
N ASP A 106 -13.53 -2.52 20.53
CA ASP A 106 -12.35 -3.34 20.75
C ASP A 106 -11.17 -2.69 20.04
N GLN A 107 -10.04 -2.58 20.73
CA GLN A 107 -8.81 -2.04 20.16
C GLN A 107 -7.65 -2.94 20.57
N ILE A 108 -6.78 -3.22 19.61
CA ILE A 108 -5.49 -3.88 19.87
C ILE A 108 -4.42 -2.81 19.82
N ILE A 109 -3.70 -2.65 20.93
CA ILE A 109 -2.52 -1.81 20.99
C ILE A 109 -1.28 -2.71 21.01
N LEU A 110 -0.42 -2.52 20.01
CA LEU A 110 0.84 -3.23 19.87
C LEU A 110 1.98 -2.23 19.98
N THR A 111 2.91 -2.52 20.89
CA THR A 111 4.16 -1.78 21.08
C THR A 111 5.31 -2.78 21.16
N ARG A 112 6.51 -2.36 20.75
CA ARG A 112 7.68 -3.24 20.72
C ARG A 112 8.06 -3.75 22.11
N GLN A 113 8.17 -2.84 23.08
CA GLN A 113 8.54 -3.11 24.48
C GLN A 113 9.87 -3.89 24.62
N GLY A 114 10.87 -3.60 23.79
CA GLY A 114 12.16 -4.31 23.86
C GLY A 114 12.12 -5.76 23.37
N ARG A 115 11.02 -6.21 22.76
CA ARG A 115 10.83 -7.61 22.34
C ARG A 115 11.42 -7.87 20.96
N ALA A 116 12.13 -8.99 20.86
CA ALA A 116 12.57 -9.55 19.59
C ALA A 116 11.38 -9.71 18.60
N PRO A 117 11.61 -9.51 17.29
CA PRO A 117 10.57 -9.60 16.25
C PRO A 117 9.73 -10.88 16.35
N ALA A 118 10.35 -12.05 16.51
CA ALA A 118 9.62 -13.32 16.62
C ALA A 118 8.61 -13.36 17.78
N LEU A 119 9.00 -12.86 18.96
CA LEU A 119 8.12 -12.80 20.14
C LEU A 119 7.02 -11.74 19.96
N PHE A 120 7.37 -10.61 19.34
CA PHE A 120 6.40 -9.58 19.00
C PHE A 120 5.34 -10.11 18.03
N ILE A 121 5.75 -10.78 16.94
CA ILE A 121 4.85 -11.37 15.94
C ILE A 121 3.92 -12.39 16.59
N GLN A 122 4.44 -13.27 17.45
CA GLN A 122 3.64 -14.28 18.12
C GLN A 122 2.55 -13.65 19.01
N ASP A 123 2.89 -12.65 19.81
CA ASP A 123 1.92 -11.92 20.65
C ASP A 123 0.90 -11.15 19.81
N ALA A 124 1.37 -10.42 18.79
CA ALA A 124 0.52 -9.67 17.88
C ALA A 124 -0.49 -10.58 17.18
N ASN A 125 -0.03 -11.69 16.60
CA ASN A 125 -0.89 -12.67 15.94
C ASN A 125 -1.90 -13.30 16.92
N SER A 126 -1.48 -13.59 18.14
CA SER A 126 -2.38 -14.16 19.16
C SER A 126 -3.50 -13.18 19.54
N LYS A 127 -3.18 -11.88 19.67
CA LYS A 127 -4.15 -10.81 19.95
C LYS A 127 -5.09 -10.58 18.77
N ILE A 128 -4.55 -10.50 17.55
CA ILE A 128 -5.32 -10.38 16.31
C ILE A 128 -6.28 -11.56 16.17
N ASP A 129 -5.80 -12.79 16.33
CA ASP A 129 -6.64 -13.98 16.29
C ASP A 129 -7.72 -13.96 17.38
N ALA A 130 -7.39 -13.52 18.59
CA ALA A 130 -8.37 -13.41 19.67
C ALA A 130 -9.48 -12.42 19.33
N SER A 131 -9.15 -11.23 18.82
CA SER A 131 -10.14 -10.21 18.50
C SER A 131 -10.95 -10.56 17.25
N LEU A 132 -10.35 -11.19 16.24
CA LEU A 132 -11.06 -11.55 15.00
C LEU A 132 -11.88 -12.85 15.12
N ARG A 133 -11.67 -13.66 16.18
CA ARG A 133 -12.52 -14.81 16.51
C ARG A 133 -13.95 -14.44 16.89
N SER A 134 -14.17 -13.22 17.39
CA SER A 134 -15.49 -12.73 17.81
C SER A 134 -16.48 -12.57 16.64
N GLY A 135 -16.02 -12.75 15.39
CA GLY A 135 -16.81 -12.57 14.18
C GLY A 135 -17.00 -11.09 13.84
N THR A 136 -17.75 -10.85 12.77
CA THR A 136 -18.19 -9.52 12.35
C THR A 136 -19.33 -9.04 13.24
N GLY A 137 -19.36 -7.75 13.57
CA GLY A 137 -20.13 -7.23 14.69
C GLY A 137 -20.82 -5.89 14.39
N GLY A 138 -21.91 -5.91 13.65
CA GLY A 138 -22.90 -4.82 13.63
C GLY A 138 -23.20 -4.22 12.26
N ASP A 139 -24.42 -3.69 12.11
CA ASP A 139 -24.92 -3.06 10.89
C ASP A 139 -24.67 -1.53 10.85
N HIS A 140 -23.96 -0.97 11.83
CA HIS A 140 -23.85 0.47 12.04
C HIS A 140 -22.42 0.93 12.37
N PRO A 141 -21.72 1.55 11.38
CA PRO A 141 -20.40 2.13 11.56
C PRO A 141 -20.47 3.18 12.65
N ARG A 142 -19.55 3.09 13.60
CA ARG A 142 -19.38 4.18 14.55
C ARG A 142 -18.52 5.23 13.89
N VAL A 143 -19.14 6.34 13.49
CA VAL A 143 -18.43 7.59 13.22
C VAL A 143 -18.01 8.19 14.56
N GLU A 144 -17.08 7.55 15.28
CA GLU A 144 -16.31 8.27 16.29
C GLU A 144 -15.17 8.97 15.57
N ASN A 145 -15.34 10.29 15.39
CA ASN A 145 -14.28 11.22 14.98
C ASN A 145 -12.97 10.77 15.61
N SER A 146 -11.98 10.43 14.80
CA SER A 146 -10.64 10.09 15.27
C SER A 146 -10.16 11.21 16.21
N LYS A 147 -10.19 10.94 17.52
CA LYS A 147 -9.92 11.91 18.60
C LYS A 147 -8.44 12.30 18.69
N ARG A 148 -7.71 12.16 17.60
CA ARG A 148 -6.25 12.31 17.51
C ARG A 148 -5.89 13.52 16.65
N GLN A 149 -6.65 14.60 16.77
CA GLN A 149 -6.29 15.89 16.16
C GLN A 149 -4.89 16.30 16.62
N GLY A 150 -4.07 16.74 15.65
CA GLY A 150 -2.71 17.18 15.90
C GLY A 150 -1.68 16.06 16.06
N LYS A 151 -2.04 14.80 15.82
CA LYS A 151 -1.10 13.68 15.78
C LYS A 151 -0.77 13.28 14.35
N SER A 152 0.47 12.84 14.14
CA SER A 152 0.89 12.22 12.87
C SER A 152 0.57 10.72 12.90
N ILE A 153 -0.32 10.26 12.01
CA ILE A 153 -0.86 8.89 11.99
C ILE A 153 -1.03 8.40 10.56
N ALA A 154 -0.33 7.32 10.21
CA ALA A 154 -0.57 6.60 8.97
C ALA A 154 -1.75 5.63 9.16
N ARG A 155 -2.76 5.72 8.30
CA ARG A 155 -4.00 4.93 8.39
C ARG A 155 -4.12 3.91 7.27
N TYR A 156 -4.56 2.72 7.62
CA TYR A 156 -4.82 1.60 6.72
C TYR A 156 -6.24 1.12 6.93
N PHE A 157 -7.10 1.27 5.91
CA PHE A 157 -8.49 0.88 5.99
C PHE A 157 -8.73 -0.40 5.21
N PHE A 158 -9.11 -1.47 5.91
CA PHE A 158 -9.54 -2.72 5.31
C PHE A 158 -11.05 -2.68 5.14
N GLY A 159 -11.55 -2.72 3.92
CA GLY A 159 -12.99 -2.69 3.66
C GLY A 159 -13.37 -3.42 2.38
N ASP A 160 -14.65 -3.74 2.24
CA ASP A 160 -15.13 -4.57 1.14
C ASP A 160 -16.20 -3.92 0.26
N GLY A 161 -16.47 -2.63 0.43
CA GLY A 161 -17.40 -1.98 -0.48
C GLY A 161 -17.83 -0.58 -0.10
N THR A 162 -19.09 -0.31 -0.46
CA THR A 162 -19.67 1.02 -0.40
C THR A 162 -20.04 1.40 1.03
N PRO A 163 -19.59 2.57 1.53
CA PRO A 163 -19.92 3.03 2.86
C PRO A 163 -21.44 3.19 3.05
N ASN A 164 -21.91 2.97 4.28
CA ASN A 164 -23.32 3.19 4.62
C ASN A 164 -23.73 4.63 4.33
N GLY A 165 -24.74 4.80 3.49
CA GLY A 165 -25.12 6.10 2.90
C GLY A 165 -24.79 6.22 1.41
N GLY A 166 -24.17 5.20 0.82
CA GLY A 166 -23.95 5.09 -0.62
C GLY A 166 -23.06 6.20 -1.17
N VAL A 167 -23.37 6.64 -2.38
CA VAL A 167 -22.66 7.71 -3.11
C VAL A 167 -22.53 9.00 -2.28
N ARG A 168 -23.50 9.31 -1.42
CA ARG A 168 -23.42 10.48 -0.55
C ARG A 168 -22.29 10.35 0.46
N ALA A 169 -22.19 9.19 1.12
CA ALA A 169 -21.14 8.93 2.09
C ALA A 169 -19.75 8.88 1.44
N GLN A 170 -19.63 8.27 0.25
CA GLN A 170 -18.39 8.30 -0.55
C GLN A 170 -17.91 9.74 -0.79
N LYS A 171 -18.80 10.63 -1.26
CA LYS A 171 -18.49 12.05 -1.47
C LYS A 171 -18.10 12.78 -0.18
N GLU A 172 -18.78 12.48 0.93
CA GLU A 172 -18.46 13.07 2.23
C GLU A 172 -17.06 12.62 2.71
N ILE A 173 -16.71 11.33 2.55
CA ILE A 173 -15.39 10.78 2.88
C ILE A 173 -14.30 11.42 2.02
N ILE A 174 -14.46 11.44 0.70
CA ILE A 174 -13.52 12.10 -0.23
C ILE A 174 -13.34 13.56 0.15
N ASN A 175 -14.44 14.27 0.46
CA ASN A 175 -14.37 15.66 0.89
C ASN A 175 -13.61 15.83 2.22
N ILE A 176 -13.76 14.91 3.17
CA ILE A 176 -12.99 14.89 4.42
C ILE A 176 -11.50 14.68 4.11
N LEU A 177 -11.15 13.69 3.30
CA LEU A 177 -9.76 13.39 2.95
C LEU A 177 -9.09 14.54 2.21
N ARG A 178 -9.78 15.14 1.24
CA ARG A 178 -9.27 16.27 0.46
C ARG A 178 -8.97 17.51 1.31
N HIS A 179 -9.78 17.75 2.34
CA HIS A 179 -9.68 18.96 3.18
C HIS A 179 -9.12 18.68 4.59
N ARG A 180 -8.55 17.49 4.82
CA ARG A 180 -7.99 17.13 6.12
C ARG A 180 -6.79 18.01 6.46
N GLN A 181 -6.62 18.28 7.75
CA GLN A 181 -5.44 18.98 8.23
C GLN A 181 -4.22 18.06 8.14
N ASP A 182 -3.11 18.62 7.67
CA ASP A 182 -1.82 17.92 7.56
C ASP A 182 -1.93 16.53 6.89
N PRO A 183 -2.22 16.48 5.58
CA PRO A 183 -2.39 15.21 4.88
C PRO A 183 -1.10 14.38 4.82
N ALA A 184 0.08 15.03 4.83
CA ALA A 184 1.38 14.37 4.89
C ALA A 184 1.61 13.65 6.23
N GLY A 185 1.21 14.29 7.34
CA GLY A 185 1.19 13.64 8.65
C GLY A 185 0.04 12.67 8.85
N ASN A 186 -0.95 12.63 7.94
CA ASN A 186 -2.13 11.77 8.02
C ASN A 186 -2.43 11.06 6.69
N PRO A 187 -1.52 10.22 6.18
CA PRO A 187 -1.75 9.47 4.95
C PRO A 187 -2.80 8.38 5.19
N MET A 188 -3.52 8.02 4.12
CA MET A 188 -4.60 7.05 4.15
C MET A 188 -4.43 6.03 3.03
N THR A 189 -4.23 4.77 3.37
CA THR A 189 -4.23 3.66 2.42
C THR A 189 -5.53 2.87 2.54
N PHE A 190 -6.25 2.75 1.45
CA PHE A 190 -7.38 1.85 1.29
C PHE A 190 -6.87 0.46 0.89
N ILE A 191 -7.44 -0.56 1.50
CA ILE A 191 -7.09 -1.96 1.28
C ILE A 191 -8.39 -2.70 0.98
N SER A 192 -8.65 -2.86 -0.30
CA SER A 192 -9.85 -3.55 -0.79
C SER A 192 -9.76 -5.03 -0.44
N CYS A 193 -10.81 -5.54 0.18
CA CYS A 193 -10.96 -6.95 0.57
C CYS A 193 -12.21 -7.50 -0.13
N THR A 194 -12.32 -7.33 -1.44
CA THR A 194 -13.48 -7.74 -2.23
C THR A 194 -13.06 -8.02 -3.66
N ASN A 195 -13.82 -8.87 -4.33
CA ASN A 195 -13.69 -9.16 -5.76
C ASN A 195 -14.80 -8.48 -6.58
N GLU A 196 -15.44 -7.46 -6.00
CA GLU A 196 -16.50 -6.68 -6.62
C GLU A 196 -16.02 -5.24 -6.85
N ASP A 197 -15.30 -5.03 -7.95
CA ASP A 197 -14.63 -3.77 -8.32
C ASP A 197 -15.56 -2.55 -8.18
N ASP A 198 -16.79 -2.65 -8.68
CA ASP A 198 -17.80 -1.58 -8.62
C ASP A 198 -18.07 -1.07 -7.18
N GLN A 199 -17.86 -1.91 -6.16
CA GLN A 199 -18.13 -1.54 -4.76
C GLN A 199 -16.98 -0.74 -4.13
N VAL A 200 -15.77 -0.84 -4.68
CA VAL A 200 -14.53 -0.22 -4.16
C VAL A 200 -13.94 0.81 -5.11
N GLU A 201 -14.49 0.98 -6.31
CA GLU A 201 -14.05 2.00 -7.29
C GLU A 201 -13.95 3.42 -6.70
N TRP A 202 -14.83 3.76 -5.75
CA TRP A 202 -14.78 5.04 -5.07
C TRP A 202 -13.50 5.27 -4.23
N MET A 203 -12.81 4.20 -3.83
CA MET A 203 -11.52 4.26 -3.14
C MET A 203 -10.40 4.64 -4.12
N LYS A 204 -10.44 4.13 -5.36
CA LYS A 204 -9.57 4.55 -6.47
C LYS A 204 -9.83 6.01 -6.84
N ASP A 205 -11.11 6.41 -6.93
CA ASP A 205 -11.47 7.83 -7.06
C ASP A 205 -10.87 8.66 -5.92
N ALA A 206 -10.87 8.15 -4.69
CA ALA A 206 -10.33 8.88 -3.54
C ALA A 206 -8.80 9.07 -3.63
N GLU A 207 -8.06 8.05 -4.07
CA GLU A 207 -6.63 8.09 -4.37
C GLU A 207 -6.32 9.17 -5.43
N GLU A 208 -7.01 9.15 -6.57
CA GLU A 208 -6.78 10.14 -7.63
C GLU A 208 -7.07 11.59 -7.19
N LEU A 209 -8.04 11.76 -6.28
CA LEU A 209 -8.60 13.06 -5.92
C LEU A 209 -8.05 13.67 -4.63
N CYS A 210 -7.38 12.89 -3.78
CA CYS A 210 -6.94 13.30 -2.45
C CYS A 210 -5.43 13.12 -2.30
N PRO A 211 -4.69 14.14 -1.83
CA PRO A 211 -3.26 13.99 -1.61
C PRO A 211 -2.99 12.98 -0.49
N TYR A 212 -1.86 12.27 -0.58
CA TYR A 212 -1.43 11.26 0.40
C TYR A 212 -2.49 10.18 0.66
N CYS A 213 -3.16 9.76 -0.39
CA CYS A 213 -4.04 8.60 -0.40
C CYS A 213 -3.45 7.54 -1.32
N SER A 214 -3.70 6.28 -1.02
CA SER A 214 -3.41 5.18 -1.95
C SER A 214 -4.50 4.12 -1.86
N GLU A 215 -4.74 3.39 -2.93
CA GLU A 215 -5.57 2.19 -2.96
C GLU A 215 -4.67 0.97 -3.15
N SER A 216 -5.10 -0.21 -2.70
CA SER A 216 -4.31 -1.42 -2.83
C SER A 216 -5.21 -2.64 -2.76
N ASP A 217 -5.39 -3.29 -3.90
CA ASP A 217 -6.15 -4.52 -4.01
C ASP A 217 -5.32 -5.75 -3.57
N ASP A 218 -5.81 -6.97 -3.74
CA ASP A 218 -5.04 -8.17 -3.50
C ASP A 218 -3.82 -8.30 -4.45
N PHE A 219 -2.80 -9.04 -4.03
CA PHE A 219 -1.54 -9.15 -4.75
C PHE A 219 -1.69 -9.65 -6.21
N LYS A 220 -2.64 -10.54 -6.47
CA LYS A 220 -2.84 -11.12 -7.80
C LYS A 220 -3.37 -10.06 -8.76
N ASP A 221 -4.41 -9.35 -8.36
CA ASP A 221 -5.10 -8.41 -9.23
C ASP A 221 -4.25 -7.14 -9.41
N GLU A 222 -3.65 -6.64 -8.33
CA GLU A 222 -2.65 -5.57 -8.37
C GLU A 222 -1.45 -5.94 -9.28
N GLY A 223 -0.95 -7.19 -9.19
CA GLY A 223 0.15 -7.64 -10.03
C GLY A 223 -0.20 -7.72 -11.52
N LEU A 224 -1.46 -8.02 -11.85
CA LEU A 224 -1.93 -7.99 -13.23
C LEU A 224 -2.04 -6.56 -13.76
N GLU A 225 -2.52 -5.62 -12.93
CA GLU A 225 -2.57 -4.19 -13.23
C GLU A 225 -1.17 -3.61 -13.45
N VAL A 226 -0.25 -3.81 -12.52
CA VAL A 226 1.15 -3.39 -12.65
C VAL A 226 1.81 -3.99 -13.90
N MET A 227 1.58 -5.28 -14.20
CA MET A 227 2.12 -5.90 -15.42
C MET A 227 1.52 -5.29 -16.69
N ARG A 228 0.23 -4.93 -16.69
CA ARG A 228 -0.45 -4.28 -17.80
C ARG A 228 0.09 -2.86 -18.03
N ASP A 229 0.47 -2.16 -16.97
CA ASP A 229 0.85 -0.75 -17.03
C ASP A 229 2.36 -0.52 -17.13
N GLN A 230 3.14 -1.21 -16.31
CA GLN A 230 4.60 -1.10 -16.26
C GLN A 230 5.31 -2.10 -17.18
N GLY A 231 4.63 -3.15 -17.59
CA GLY A 231 5.16 -4.20 -18.46
C GLY A 231 5.93 -5.29 -17.71
N VAL A 232 6.19 -6.40 -18.40
CA VAL A 232 6.77 -7.64 -17.85
C VAL A 232 8.19 -7.53 -17.31
N ALA A 233 8.87 -6.41 -17.56
CA ALA A 233 10.24 -6.19 -17.11
C ALA A 233 10.33 -5.65 -15.68
N LEU A 234 9.23 -5.13 -15.10
CA LEU A 234 9.18 -4.72 -13.70
C LEU A 234 8.96 -5.96 -12.82
N PRO A 235 9.88 -6.31 -11.90
CA PRO A 235 9.71 -7.45 -11.02
C PRO A 235 8.76 -7.11 -9.87
N TYR A 236 7.46 -7.28 -10.09
CA TYR A 236 6.43 -7.07 -9.08
C TYR A 236 6.26 -8.32 -8.21
N THR A 237 6.95 -8.34 -7.07
CA THR A 237 6.92 -9.45 -6.10
C THR A 237 5.90 -9.20 -5.00
N LYS A 238 5.56 -10.23 -4.22
CA LYS A 238 4.69 -10.09 -3.04
C LYS A 238 5.27 -9.09 -2.03
N GLY A 239 6.59 -9.05 -1.90
CA GLY A 239 7.31 -8.09 -1.07
C GLY A 239 7.19 -6.68 -1.59
N PHE A 240 7.34 -6.47 -2.91
CA PHE A 240 7.09 -5.17 -3.55
C PHE A 240 5.69 -4.67 -3.18
N HIS A 241 4.67 -5.51 -3.43
CA HIS A 241 3.28 -5.22 -3.10
C HIS A 241 3.08 -4.85 -1.62
N LEU A 242 3.57 -5.67 -0.68
CA LEU A 242 3.43 -5.40 0.76
C LEU A 242 4.06 -4.07 1.18
N ILE A 243 5.22 -3.71 0.63
CA ILE A 243 5.85 -2.43 0.95
C ILE A 243 5.01 -1.28 0.38
N CYS A 244 4.51 -1.40 -0.85
CA CYS A 244 3.65 -0.38 -1.44
C CYS A 244 2.37 -0.19 -0.64
N THR A 245 1.69 -1.25 -0.23
CA THR A 245 0.53 -1.16 0.67
C THR A 245 0.87 -0.45 1.99
N LEU A 246 2.11 -0.55 2.49
CA LEU A 246 2.53 0.12 3.72
C LEU A 246 2.89 1.60 3.53
N VAL A 247 3.48 1.98 2.40
CA VAL A 247 4.13 3.29 2.27
C VAL A 247 3.75 4.12 1.04
N ALA A 248 2.92 3.62 0.11
CA ALA A 248 2.56 4.35 -1.11
C ALA A 248 1.88 5.70 -0.81
N ALA A 249 0.88 5.72 0.08
CA ALA A 249 0.19 6.95 0.48
C ALA A 249 1.10 8.03 1.11
N MET A 250 2.27 7.64 1.63
CA MET A 250 3.28 8.58 2.18
C MET A 250 4.45 8.83 1.20
N ASN A 251 4.39 8.26 -0.01
CA ASN A 251 5.35 8.45 -1.09
C ASN A 251 4.66 8.71 -2.46
N PRO A 252 3.86 9.80 -2.54
CA PRO A 252 3.07 10.11 -3.74
C PRO A 252 3.92 10.42 -4.99
N ASP A 253 5.22 10.64 -4.84
CA ASP A 253 6.11 11.00 -5.95
C ASP A 253 6.86 9.80 -6.55
N ASP A 254 6.92 8.67 -5.85
CA ASP A 254 7.75 7.52 -6.22
C ASP A 254 6.92 6.25 -6.43
N LEU A 255 6.16 5.82 -5.42
CA LEU A 255 5.44 4.53 -5.44
C LEU A 255 4.03 4.64 -6.04
N ASP A 256 3.44 5.83 -5.95
CA ASP A 256 2.17 6.17 -6.58
C ASP A 256 2.24 6.12 -8.12
N ALA A 257 3.44 6.23 -8.71
CA ALA A 257 3.60 6.14 -10.16
C ALA A 257 3.53 4.69 -10.71
N MET A 258 3.26 3.69 -9.87
CA MET A 258 3.20 2.28 -10.28
C MET A 258 1.97 1.94 -11.13
N ASP A 259 0.82 2.49 -10.79
CA ASP A 259 -0.45 2.34 -11.53
C ASP A 259 -0.58 3.39 -12.65
N GLU A 260 0.28 4.41 -12.66
CA GLU A 260 0.31 5.44 -13.67
C GLU A 260 0.82 4.89 -15.03
N SER A 261 0.25 5.39 -16.13
CA SER A 261 0.76 5.14 -17.49
C SER A 261 2.01 5.96 -17.82
N VAL A 262 2.90 6.14 -16.84
CA VAL A 262 4.16 6.87 -16.91
C VAL A 262 5.28 5.89 -16.54
N PRO A 263 6.35 5.77 -17.35
CA PRO A 263 7.45 4.88 -17.02
C PRO A 263 8.27 5.43 -15.85
N PHE A 264 8.85 4.55 -15.04
CA PHE A 264 9.86 4.95 -14.08
C PHE A 264 11.08 5.53 -14.77
N THR A 265 11.64 6.61 -14.21
CA THR A 265 12.97 7.05 -14.60
C THR A 265 13.99 5.99 -14.22
N LYS A 266 15.16 5.99 -14.89
CA LYS A 266 16.24 5.07 -14.52
C LYS A 266 16.62 5.23 -13.05
N THR A 267 16.74 6.47 -12.58
CA THR A 267 17.09 6.79 -11.20
C THR A 267 16.05 6.23 -10.22
N THR A 268 14.76 6.43 -10.49
CA THR A 268 13.68 5.89 -9.66
C THR A 268 13.72 4.35 -9.64
N LEU A 269 13.83 3.70 -10.81
CA LEU A 269 13.88 2.24 -10.89
C LEU A 269 15.10 1.66 -10.16
N ASP A 270 16.27 2.28 -10.32
CA ASP A 270 17.49 1.91 -9.61
C ASP A 270 17.28 1.98 -8.09
N ASN A 271 16.64 3.07 -7.62
CA ASN A 271 16.36 3.31 -6.21
C ASN A 271 15.32 2.35 -5.64
N LEU A 272 14.28 2.01 -6.40
CA LEU A 272 13.23 1.07 -5.97
C LEU A 272 13.79 -0.35 -5.87
N LEU A 273 14.56 -0.78 -6.87
CA LEU A 273 15.12 -2.14 -6.91
C LEU A 273 16.40 -2.29 -6.07
N GLY A 274 17.06 -1.18 -5.73
CA GLY A 274 18.33 -1.20 -5.00
C GLY A 274 19.50 -1.69 -5.84
N ILE A 275 19.42 -1.52 -7.17
CA ILE A 275 20.44 -1.94 -8.13
C ILE A 275 20.73 -0.80 -9.11
N GLN A 276 21.97 -0.70 -9.60
CA GLN A 276 22.30 0.24 -10.67
C GLN A 276 22.15 -0.47 -12.01
N HIS A 277 21.09 -0.16 -12.75
CA HIS A 277 20.90 -0.74 -14.08
C HIS A 277 21.95 -0.19 -15.06
N PRO A 278 22.54 -1.03 -15.91
CA PRO A 278 23.15 -0.58 -17.16
C PRO A 278 22.10 0.07 -18.07
N GLU A 279 22.52 0.96 -18.97
CA GLU A 279 21.62 1.62 -19.92
C GLU A 279 20.83 0.60 -20.77
N GLU A 280 21.45 -0.50 -21.17
CA GLU A 280 20.80 -1.59 -21.91
C GLU A 280 19.68 -2.26 -21.11
N SER A 281 19.90 -2.49 -19.82
CA SER A 281 18.88 -3.09 -18.94
C SER A 281 17.72 -2.14 -18.71
N TYR A 282 18.01 -0.84 -18.56
CA TYR A 282 16.97 0.18 -18.45
C TYR A 282 16.20 0.36 -19.76
N ARG A 283 16.90 0.32 -20.91
CA ARG A 283 16.27 0.29 -22.25
C ARG A 283 15.29 -0.87 -22.36
N TYR A 284 15.69 -2.07 -21.94
CA TYR A 284 14.81 -3.24 -21.95
C TYR A 284 13.53 -3.00 -21.13
N TYR A 285 13.63 -2.46 -19.91
CA TYR A 285 12.46 -2.07 -19.12
C TYR A 285 11.57 -1.08 -19.87
N PHE A 286 12.15 -0.01 -20.41
CA PHE A 286 11.41 1.03 -21.12
C PHE A 286 10.70 0.48 -22.37
N ASP A 287 11.35 -0.41 -23.12
CA ASP A 287 10.77 -1.05 -24.30
C ASP A 287 9.60 -1.97 -23.92
N CYS A 288 9.71 -2.73 -22.82
CA CYS A 288 8.62 -3.54 -22.29
C CYS A 288 7.44 -2.68 -21.82
N PHE A 289 7.70 -1.55 -21.15
CA PHE A 289 6.67 -0.57 -20.78
C PHE A 289 5.93 -0.07 -22.03
N VAL A 290 6.67 0.37 -23.07
CA VAL A 290 6.07 0.86 -24.32
C VAL A 290 5.23 -0.23 -25.00
N GLN A 291 5.67 -1.48 -24.96
CA GLN A 291 4.90 -2.62 -25.49
C GLN A 291 3.60 -2.82 -24.71
N ALA A 292 3.65 -2.76 -23.38
CA ALA A 292 2.49 -2.88 -22.51
C ALA A 292 1.45 -1.78 -22.79
N GLN A 293 1.89 -0.52 -22.85
CA GLN A 293 1.03 0.62 -23.16
C GLN A 293 0.38 0.54 -24.57
N ARG A 294 1.10 -0.02 -25.56
CA ARG A 294 0.52 -0.28 -26.89
C ARG A 294 -0.57 -1.35 -26.86
N ALA A 295 -0.36 -2.40 -26.06
CA ALA A 295 -1.29 -3.52 -25.90
C ALA A 295 -2.51 -3.18 -25.03
N ARG A 296 -2.40 -2.19 -24.14
CA ARG A 296 -3.49 -1.75 -23.24
C ARG A 296 -4.77 -1.43 -24.00
N LYS A 297 -5.91 -1.92 -23.52
CA LYS A 297 -7.23 -1.57 -24.05
C LYS A 297 -7.62 -0.17 -23.58
N VAL A 298 -8.29 0.59 -24.43
CA VAL A 298 -8.80 1.92 -24.07
C VAL A 298 -10.20 1.72 -23.51
N GLU A 299 -10.39 2.04 -22.25
CA GLU A 299 -11.68 1.89 -21.55
C GLU A 299 -12.34 3.24 -21.31
N GLY A 300 -11.56 4.32 -21.23
CA GLY A 300 -12.06 5.68 -21.14
C GLY A 300 -11.25 6.75 -21.90
N PRO A 301 -11.72 8.01 -21.89
CA PRO A 301 -11.01 9.14 -22.47
C PRO A 301 -9.61 9.36 -21.87
N SER A 302 -9.44 9.14 -20.56
CA SER A 302 -8.14 9.22 -19.86
C SER A 302 -7.14 8.20 -20.40
N ASP A 303 -7.57 6.95 -20.60
CA ASP A 303 -6.74 5.90 -21.22
C ASP A 303 -6.37 6.23 -22.65
N GLN A 304 -7.30 6.83 -23.40
CA GLN A 304 -7.06 7.22 -24.78
C GLN A 304 -5.96 8.29 -24.86
N LEU A 305 -5.96 9.24 -23.92
CA LEU A 305 -4.89 10.22 -23.79
C LEU A 305 -3.57 9.54 -23.45
N LYS A 306 -3.54 8.74 -22.37
CA LYS A 306 -2.36 7.99 -21.89
C LYS A 306 -1.73 7.14 -23.00
N LYS A 307 -2.55 6.37 -23.74
CA LYS A 307 -2.11 5.49 -24.85
C LYS A 307 -1.47 6.23 -26.03
N ASN A 308 -1.87 7.48 -26.27
CA ASN A 308 -1.36 8.28 -27.38
C ASN A 308 -0.02 8.98 -27.05
N VAL A 309 0.42 8.93 -25.79
CA VAL A 309 1.68 9.55 -25.39
C VAL A 309 2.86 8.72 -25.89
N GLN A 310 3.74 9.36 -26.65
CA GLN A 310 5.04 8.79 -26.99
C GLN A 310 6.09 9.32 -26.03
N TRP A 311 6.40 8.54 -25.01
CA TRP A 311 7.41 8.90 -24.01
C TRP A 311 8.80 8.95 -24.61
N ASN A 312 9.55 10.00 -24.31
CA ASN A 312 10.93 10.15 -24.76
C ASN A 312 11.90 9.43 -23.81
N TYR A 313 12.47 8.32 -24.28
CA TYR A 313 13.44 7.54 -23.52
C TYR A 313 14.57 8.36 -22.88
N ASN A 314 15.13 9.35 -23.61
CA ASN A 314 16.27 10.11 -23.11
C ASN A 314 15.91 10.99 -21.91
N ASP A 315 14.65 11.42 -21.82
CA ASP A 315 14.18 12.22 -20.70
C ASP A 315 14.10 11.35 -19.44
N PHE A 316 13.53 10.14 -19.54
CA PHE A 316 13.44 9.20 -18.42
C PHE A 316 14.79 8.55 -18.05
N LEU A 317 15.72 8.47 -18.98
CA LEU A 317 17.09 8.02 -18.71
C LEU A 317 17.85 9.00 -17.81
N ARG A 318 17.58 10.30 -17.91
CA ARG A 318 18.40 11.37 -17.30
C ARG A 318 17.73 12.07 -16.13
N ALA A 319 16.40 12.16 -16.12
CA ALA A 319 15.67 12.83 -15.07
C ALA A 319 15.82 12.08 -13.73
N PRO A 320 15.88 12.80 -12.61
CA PRO A 320 15.89 12.17 -11.29
C PRO A 320 14.53 11.54 -10.94
N MET A 321 13.42 12.18 -11.33
CA MET A 321 12.05 11.67 -11.14
C MET A 321 11.18 12.00 -12.35
N ALA A 322 10.10 11.24 -12.54
CA ALA A 322 9.23 11.40 -13.71
C ALA A 322 8.48 12.74 -13.68
N LYS A 323 8.07 13.22 -12.50
CA LYS A 323 7.40 14.51 -12.33
C LYS A 323 8.24 15.71 -12.78
N ASP A 324 9.55 15.56 -12.90
CA ASP A 324 10.46 16.61 -13.35
C ASP A 324 10.54 16.69 -14.89
N ILE A 325 9.93 15.73 -15.60
CA ILE A 325 9.90 15.69 -17.06
C ILE A 325 8.76 16.57 -17.57
N PRO A 326 9.03 17.59 -18.42
CA PRO A 326 7.99 18.50 -18.91
C PRO A 326 6.81 17.79 -19.61
N GLN A 327 7.09 16.72 -20.35
CA GLN A 327 6.04 15.91 -21.00
C GLN A 327 5.09 15.26 -19.97
N VAL A 328 5.62 14.75 -18.86
CA VAL A 328 4.82 14.15 -17.77
C VAL A 328 3.92 15.20 -17.14
N GLN A 329 4.47 16.39 -16.82
CA GLN A 329 3.69 17.50 -16.28
C GLN A 329 2.54 17.92 -17.19
N GLN A 330 2.79 18.00 -18.51
CA GLN A 330 1.77 18.34 -19.49
C GLN A 330 0.65 17.30 -19.54
N VAL A 331 0.99 16.01 -19.53
CA VAL A 331 0.00 14.91 -19.54
C VAL A 331 -0.82 14.91 -18.25
N LYS A 332 -0.19 15.06 -17.08
CA LYS A 332 -0.91 15.16 -15.80
C LYS A 332 -1.86 16.35 -15.79
N GLN A 333 -1.43 17.51 -16.29
CA GLN A 333 -2.28 18.69 -16.39
C GLN A 333 -3.48 18.48 -17.34
N GLN A 334 -3.30 17.72 -18.43
CA GLN A 334 -4.39 17.38 -19.33
C GLN A 334 -5.39 16.44 -18.65
N LEU A 335 -4.91 15.41 -17.94
CA LEU A 335 -5.77 14.49 -17.18
C LEU A 335 -6.60 15.23 -16.11
N MET A 336 -5.99 16.18 -15.38
CA MET A 336 -6.70 17.00 -14.38
C MET A 336 -7.79 17.91 -14.96
N ASN A 337 -7.75 18.19 -16.27
CA ASN A 337 -8.68 19.09 -16.95
C ASN A 337 -9.78 18.35 -17.74
N MET A 338 -9.78 17.02 -17.76
CA MET A 338 -10.77 16.17 -18.44
C MET A 338 -12.00 15.92 -17.58
#